data_AF-A0AAD9T0P6-F1
#
_entry.id   AF-A0AAD9T0P6-F1
#
_cell.length_a   1.000
_cell.length_b   1.000
_cell.length_c   1.000
_cell.angle_alpha   90.00
_cell.angle_beta   90.00
_cell.angle_gamma   90.00
#
_symmetry.space_group_name_H-M   'P 1'
#
loop_
_entity.id
_entity.type
_entity.pdbx_description
1 polymer ?
#
loop_
_entity_poly.entity_id
_entity_poly.type
_entity_poly.pdbx_seq_one_letter_code
_entity_poly.pdbx_strand_id
1 'polypeptide(L)'
;MILARDPLIAEETQYKQTARHPQPASLKCSSWKRSACFAYIVKSRESFPLKGFLLWLSFAVSDSSAKGSTRTPVRKYIFLRSPRYPCLLLASPRLPRHECSLQHDMSVASMTSGASSHARMSHWLPYIKQTTARLLWCLFRQQIWPALVLQFRLVMSFFDVDLLAQARDASYFASLAATSINTTGISLLSYTPSFRTVLGENATARQVLDLPWQAFHEGGIYNQKDDSLYISSNADGPGANINITILSLEDLSVRSTRFPRLRNPNGGTSYYPPGADKRQTPPRHVYVDQGDFEHYAQLIAVDPNANTSEVLLTNFLGRNFSSPNDVRQHPVTGDLWFTDTDYGHIHGFRPEPTQPTQVYRFEPGTGIVQVVADGLVQPNGLEFSPDLRTLYVSDTGAQLFEYNSTRPSTIYAFDIVAGQRATNRRTFAYADAGIPDGMHCDTAGNVWVAAGDGVHVWSPTGILLGKIFLGETSSNFAFAPGKIFIFSDYRLWVVENVQAQGREVCKDFGLGCERQTPGRP
;
A
#
# COMPACT_ATOMS: atom_id res chain seq x y z
N MET A 1 9.14 -57.19 -10.78
CA MET A 1 8.65 -58.60 -10.78
C MET A 1 7.30 -58.58 -10.08
N ILE A 2 6.16 -58.52 -10.81
CA ILE A 2 5.38 -59.67 -11.34
C ILE A 2 4.84 -60.49 -10.14
N LEU A 3 3.55 -60.67 -9.86
CA LEU A 3 2.29 -60.62 -10.61
C LEU A 3 1.12 -60.63 -9.59
N ALA A 4 -0.01 -59.99 -9.93
CA ALA A 4 -1.35 -60.53 -9.70
C ALA A 4 -2.36 -59.81 -10.62
N ARG A 5 -2.90 -60.55 -11.60
CA ARG A 5 -4.12 -60.27 -12.38
C ARG A 5 -5.25 -61.09 -11.72
N ASP A 6 -6.51 -60.65 -11.61
CA ASP A 6 -7.61 -60.59 -12.63
C ASP A 6 -8.93 -60.32 -11.82
N PRO A 7 -10.16 -60.20 -12.40
CA PRO A 7 -10.60 -59.31 -13.48
C PRO A 7 -11.98 -58.62 -13.18
N LEU A 8 -12.32 -57.68 -14.07
CA LEU A 8 -13.61 -57.07 -14.46
C LEU A 8 -14.95 -57.62 -13.91
N ILE A 9 -15.81 -56.71 -13.42
CA ILE A 9 -17.26 -56.68 -13.72
C ILE A 9 -17.67 -55.23 -14.04
N ALA A 10 -18.39 -55.08 -15.14
CA ALA A 10 -18.95 -53.84 -15.67
C ALA A 10 -20.34 -53.58 -15.09
N GLU A 11 -20.71 -52.31 -14.93
CA GLU A 11 -22.13 -51.91 -15.00
C GLU A 11 -22.25 -50.53 -15.68
N GLU A 12 -22.89 -50.56 -16.85
CA GLU A 12 -23.42 -49.42 -17.58
C GLU A 12 -24.51 -48.71 -16.77
N THR A 13 -24.60 -47.39 -16.89
CA THR A 13 -25.89 -46.73 -16.69
C THR A 13 -26.15 -45.74 -17.82
N GLN A 14 -27.18 -46.05 -18.59
CA GLN A 14 -27.62 -45.37 -19.80
C GLN A 14 -28.14 -43.96 -19.54
N TYR A 15 -27.71 -43.07 -20.43
CA TYR A 15 -28.37 -41.82 -20.80
C TYR A 15 -29.70 -42.11 -21.53
N LYS A 16 -30.81 -41.49 -21.10
CA LYS A 16 -31.97 -41.23 -21.97
C LYS A 16 -32.54 -39.83 -21.77
N GLN A 17 -32.64 -39.14 -22.90
CA GLN A 17 -33.19 -37.81 -23.13
C GLN A 17 -34.69 -37.74 -22.85
N THR A 18 -35.16 -36.57 -22.39
CA THR A 18 -36.41 -35.97 -22.89
C THR A 18 -36.31 -34.46 -22.89
N ALA A 19 -36.43 -33.89 -24.08
CA ALA A 19 -36.58 -32.46 -24.35
C ALA A 19 -38.00 -31.97 -24.04
N ARG A 20 -38.15 -30.70 -23.67
CA ARG A 20 -39.31 -29.85 -24.00
C ARG A 20 -38.98 -28.36 -23.78
N HIS A 21 -38.94 -27.62 -24.89
CA HIS A 21 -39.08 -26.16 -24.93
C HIS A 21 -40.50 -25.73 -24.51
N PRO A 22 -40.68 -24.46 -24.14
CA PRO A 22 -41.57 -23.65 -24.95
C PRO A 22 -41.06 -22.22 -25.24
N GLN A 23 -41.42 -21.74 -26.43
CA GLN A 23 -41.34 -20.35 -26.87
C GLN A 23 -42.79 -19.80 -27.07
N PRO A 24 -42.99 -18.49 -27.37
CA PRO A 24 -43.88 -17.61 -26.62
C PRO A 24 -45.33 -17.54 -27.15
N ALA A 25 -46.26 -17.13 -26.28
CA ALA A 25 -47.65 -16.85 -26.66
C ALA A 25 -47.92 -15.34 -26.75
N SER A 26 -48.55 -14.95 -27.86
CA SER A 26 -49.00 -13.62 -28.22
C SER A 26 -50.36 -13.22 -27.63
N LEU A 27 -50.42 -11.97 -27.15
CA LEU A 27 -51.53 -11.01 -27.05
C LEU A 27 -53.00 -11.46 -27.26
N LYS A 28 -53.84 -11.16 -26.25
CA LYS A 28 -55.22 -10.62 -26.42
C LYS A 28 -55.42 -9.42 -25.47
N CYS A 29 -55.84 -8.29 -26.05
CA CYS A 29 -56.18 -7.04 -25.38
C CYS A 29 -57.64 -7.02 -24.90
N SER A 30 -57.89 -6.44 -23.71
CA SER A 30 -59.10 -5.66 -23.40
C SER A 30 -58.86 -4.67 -22.25
N SER A 31 -58.43 -3.45 -22.61
CA SER A 31 -58.95 -2.13 -22.19
C SER A 31 -59.27 -1.81 -20.71
N TRP A 32 -58.55 -0.86 -20.07
CA TRP A 32 -58.91 0.58 -19.90
C TRP A 32 -57.95 1.31 -18.92
N LYS A 33 -57.46 2.48 -19.36
CA LYS A 33 -56.97 3.67 -18.61
C LYS A 33 -55.79 3.54 -17.62
N ARG A 34 -54.62 4.07 -18.00
CA ARG A 34 -54.07 5.37 -17.56
C ARG A 34 -52.68 5.62 -18.20
N SER A 35 -52.50 6.90 -18.54
CA SER A 35 -51.32 7.67 -18.97
C SER A 35 -49.97 6.96 -19.11
N ALA A 36 -49.39 7.09 -20.30
CA ALA A 36 -48.09 6.58 -20.70
C ALA A 36 -46.92 7.43 -20.15
N CYS A 37 -45.92 6.74 -19.60
CA CYS A 37 -44.51 7.12 -19.63
C CYS A 37 -43.73 5.91 -20.14
N PHE A 38 -43.24 5.96 -21.38
CA PHE A 38 -42.24 5.02 -21.90
C PHE A 38 -40.86 5.55 -21.51
N ALA A 39 -40.18 4.85 -20.61
CA ALA A 39 -38.73 4.96 -20.46
C ALA A 39 -38.07 3.94 -21.39
N TYR A 40 -37.37 4.42 -22.41
CA TYR A 40 -36.34 3.63 -23.07
C TYR A 40 -35.17 3.50 -22.11
N ILE A 41 -34.87 2.27 -21.68
CA ILE A 41 -33.60 1.97 -21.00
C ILE A 41 -32.53 1.89 -22.09
N VAL A 42 -31.87 3.01 -22.35
CA VAL A 42 -30.52 2.99 -22.91
C VAL A 42 -29.58 2.80 -21.73
N LYS A 43 -28.90 1.66 -21.71
CA LYS A 43 -27.90 1.30 -20.70
C LYS A 43 -26.62 2.12 -20.99
N SER A 44 -26.54 3.35 -20.50
CA SER A 44 -25.27 4.09 -20.44
C SER A 44 -24.53 3.74 -19.16
N ARG A 45 -23.40 3.04 -19.30
CA ARG A 45 -22.35 2.98 -18.29
C ARG A 45 -21.78 4.39 -18.15
N GLU A 46 -21.97 5.02 -17.00
CA GLU A 46 -21.07 6.01 -16.38
C GLU A 46 -21.75 6.58 -15.12
N SER A 47 -21.21 6.24 -13.94
CA SER A 47 -21.54 6.94 -12.69
C SER A 47 -20.26 7.09 -11.87
N PHE A 48 -19.68 8.29 -11.95
CA PHE A 48 -18.68 8.81 -11.02
C PHE A 48 -19.34 9.20 -9.69
N PRO A 49 -18.75 8.89 -8.52
CA PRO A 49 -19.07 9.58 -7.29
C PRO A 49 -18.03 10.67 -6.98
N LEU A 50 -18.43 11.93 -7.12
CA LEU A 50 -17.75 13.08 -6.51
C LEU A 50 -18.02 13.06 -4.99
N LYS A 51 -17.03 12.63 -4.19
CA LYS A 51 -17.05 12.83 -2.72
C LYS A 51 -16.51 14.22 -2.39
N GLY A 52 -17.41 15.19 -2.20
CA GLY A 52 -17.10 16.46 -1.53
C GLY A 52 -17.44 16.37 -0.05
N PHE A 53 -16.46 16.54 0.84
CA PHE A 53 -16.66 16.64 2.28
C PHE A 53 -17.32 17.99 2.64
N LEU A 54 -18.49 17.96 3.28
CA LEU A 54 -19.10 19.10 3.94
C LEU A 54 -18.72 19.08 5.42
N LEU A 55 -17.88 20.02 5.85
CA LEU A 55 -17.54 20.22 7.26
C LEU A 55 -18.70 20.96 7.97
N TRP A 56 -19.33 20.34 8.96
CA TRP A 56 -20.27 20.99 9.88
C TRP A 56 -19.51 21.46 11.12
N LEU A 57 -19.34 22.77 11.29
CA LEU A 57 -18.89 23.37 12.54
C LEU A 57 -20.11 23.84 13.33
N SER A 58 -20.47 23.09 14.38
CA SER A 58 -21.43 23.56 15.40
C SER A 58 -20.67 24.30 16.48
N PHE A 59 -20.87 25.61 16.57
CA PHE A 59 -20.46 26.39 17.75
C PHE A 59 -21.61 26.37 18.77
N ALA A 60 -21.37 25.74 19.92
CA ALA A 60 -22.20 25.96 21.10
C ALA A 60 -21.72 27.24 21.79
N VAL A 61 -22.49 28.32 21.65
CA VAL A 61 -22.36 29.50 22.52
C VAL A 61 -23.34 29.28 23.67
N SER A 62 -22.85 28.98 24.87
CA SER A 62 -23.67 29.06 26.07
C SER A 62 -23.76 30.54 26.46
N ASP A 63 -24.92 31.14 26.27
CA ASP A 63 -25.25 32.39 26.95
C ASP A 63 -26.51 32.19 27.79
N SER A 64 -26.32 32.34 29.10
CA SER A 64 -27.32 32.16 30.13
C SER A 64 -28.09 33.46 30.31
N SER A 65 -29.16 33.68 29.54
CA SER A 65 -30.28 34.52 29.99
C SER A 65 -31.49 34.47 29.04
N ALA A 66 -32.67 34.37 29.67
CA ALA A 66 -34.00 34.80 29.19
C ALA A 66 -34.70 34.09 28.00
N LYS A 67 -35.70 33.29 28.40
CA LYS A 67 -37.08 33.16 27.86
C LYS A 67 -37.35 33.60 26.40
N GLY A 68 -37.71 32.61 25.59
CA GLY A 68 -38.83 32.68 24.63
C GLY A 68 -38.66 33.53 23.37
N SER A 69 -38.20 32.91 22.28
CA SER A 69 -38.82 33.04 20.95
C SER A 69 -38.13 32.12 19.94
N THR A 70 -38.92 31.47 19.08
CA THR A 70 -38.49 30.68 17.93
C THR A 70 -37.90 31.56 16.84
N ARG A 71 -36.65 31.30 16.39
CA ARG A 71 -36.10 31.85 15.15
C ARG A 71 -35.38 30.79 14.33
N THR A 72 -35.72 30.76 13.04
CA THR A 72 -35.21 29.91 11.97
C THR A 72 -33.75 30.23 11.65
N PRO A 73 -32.85 29.25 11.45
CA PRO A 73 -31.46 29.53 11.10
C PRO A 73 -31.32 30.03 9.66
N VAL A 74 -30.68 31.19 9.49
CA VAL A 74 -30.22 31.70 8.19
C VAL A 74 -28.90 31.01 7.85
N ARG A 75 -28.86 30.21 6.77
CA ARG A 75 -27.62 29.63 6.23
C ARG A 75 -26.86 30.71 5.45
N LYS A 76 -25.63 31.04 5.88
CA LYS A 76 -24.65 31.77 5.05
C LYS A 76 -23.66 30.75 4.47
N TYR A 77 -23.46 30.77 3.16
CA TYR A 77 -22.48 29.95 2.46
C TYR A 77 -21.16 30.73 2.32
N ILE A 78 -20.03 30.08 2.62
CA ILE A 78 -18.68 30.59 2.33
C ILE A 78 -18.11 29.72 1.20
N PHE A 79 -17.72 30.34 0.08
CA PHE A 79 -17.05 29.66 -1.02
C PHE A 79 -15.54 29.88 -0.92
N LEU A 80 -14.76 28.79 -0.87
CA LEU A 80 -13.30 28.82 -1.02
C LEU A 80 -12.96 28.47 -2.49
N ARG A 81 -12.21 29.34 -3.15
CA ARG A 81 -11.78 29.16 -4.55
C ARG A 81 -10.38 28.52 -4.56
N SER A 82 -10.24 27.35 -5.19
CA SER A 82 -8.94 26.73 -5.49
C SER A 82 -8.47 27.13 -6.90
N PRO A 83 -7.20 27.52 -7.12
CA PRO A 83 -6.72 27.95 -8.42
C PRO A 83 -6.07 26.77 -9.16
N ARG A 84 -6.87 25.94 -9.84
CA ARG A 84 -6.45 25.07 -10.97
C ARG A 84 -7.71 24.45 -11.60
N TYR A 85 -7.73 24.46 -12.94
CA TYR A 85 -8.76 23.97 -13.90
C TYR A 85 -9.80 25.00 -14.42
N PRO A 86 -9.86 25.23 -15.75
CA PRO A 86 -10.97 25.94 -16.40
C PRO A 86 -12.12 24.97 -16.69
N CYS A 87 -13.35 25.29 -16.27
CA CYS A 87 -14.52 24.48 -16.60
C CYS A 87 -15.05 24.82 -18.00
N LEU A 88 -15.28 23.76 -18.79
CA LEU A 88 -15.95 23.75 -20.09
C LEU A 88 -17.44 24.11 -19.90
N LEU A 89 -17.93 25.12 -20.62
CA LEU A 89 -19.34 25.50 -20.67
C LEU A 89 -20.09 24.65 -21.71
N LEU A 90 -21.16 23.95 -21.29
CA LEU A 90 -22.23 23.49 -22.18
C LEU A 90 -23.50 24.28 -21.86
N ALA A 91 -24.06 24.93 -22.88
CA ALA A 91 -25.19 25.86 -22.80
C ALA A 91 -26.48 25.23 -23.34
N SER A 92 -27.63 25.46 -22.67
CA SER A 92 -28.96 25.73 -23.27
C SER A 92 -30.03 26.05 -22.19
N PRO A 93 -31.26 26.55 -22.48
CA PRO A 93 -31.58 27.98 -22.37
C PRO A 93 -32.83 28.34 -21.51
N ARG A 94 -33.01 29.67 -21.26
CA ARG A 94 -34.22 30.39 -20.73
C ARG A 94 -34.48 30.22 -19.21
N LEU A 95 -34.64 31.23 -18.32
CA LEU A 95 -35.00 32.67 -18.27
C LEU A 95 -34.76 33.15 -16.79
N PRO A 96 -34.96 34.43 -16.40
CA PRO A 96 -34.41 35.69 -16.89
C PRO A 96 -33.46 36.38 -15.87
N ARG A 97 -32.81 37.43 -16.36
CA ARG A 97 -31.73 38.23 -15.74
C ARG A 97 -32.16 39.02 -14.49
N HIS A 98 -31.26 39.11 -13.51
CA HIS A 98 -31.01 40.34 -12.77
C HIS A 98 -29.50 40.52 -12.57
N GLU A 99 -28.98 41.61 -13.14
CA GLU A 99 -27.60 42.08 -12.99
C GLU A 99 -27.40 42.74 -11.63
N CYS A 100 -26.28 42.44 -10.95
CA CYS A 100 -25.65 43.37 -10.02
C CYS A 100 -24.13 43.15 -10.08
N SER A 101 -23.45 44.14 -10.66
CA SER A 101 -22.02 44.38 -10.57
C SER A 101 -21.64 44.80 -9.15
N LEU A 102 -20.45 44.41 -8.68
CA LEU A 102 -19.84 44.98 -7.49
C LEU A 102 -18.43 45.47 -7.84
N GLN A 103 -18.35 46.79 -7.99
CA GLN A 103 -17.13 47.58 -7.99
C GLN A 103 -16.46 47.54 -6.61
N HIS A 104 -15.13 47.55 -6.62
CA HIS A 104 -14.31 47.91 -5.48
C HIS A 104 -14.56 49.36 -5.08
N ASP A 105 -14.78 49.62 -3.79
CA ASP A 105 -14.34 50.88 -3.19
C ASP A 105 -14.15 50.76 -1.68
N MET A 106 -12.99 51.23 -1.22
CA MET A 106 -12.70 51.53 0.18
C MET A 106 -13.37 52.86 0.53
N SER A 107 -14.09 52.92 1.64
CA SER A 107 -14.29 54.19 2.34
C SER A 107 -14.48 53.98 3.85
N VAL A 108 -13.71 54.77 4.59
CA VAL A 108 -13.87 55.06 6.00
C VAL A 108 -14.84 56.24 6.10
N ALA A 109 -15.92 56.13 6.87
CA ALA A 109 -16.60 57.30 7.44
C ALA A 109 -17.40 56.94 8.70
N SER A 110 -17.21 57.80 9.69
CA SER A 110 -17.79 57.88 11.02
C SER A 110 -19.30 58.12 11.05
N MET A 111 -19.95 57.66 12.12
CA MET A 111 -21.14 58.31 12.66
C MET A 111 -20.91 58.74 14.11
N THR A 112 -21.00 60.05 14.32
CA THR A 112 -21.08 60.75 15.62
C THR A 112 -22.53 61.02 15.96
N SER A 113 -22.94 60.82 17.22
CA SER A 113 -23.91 61.69 17.91
C SER A 113 -23.86 61.47 19.43
N GLY A 114 -23.98 62.56 20.19
CA GLY A 114 -24.23 62.52 21.64
C GLY A 114 -23.16 63.15 22.52
N ALA A 115 -23.22 64.48 22.66
CA ALA A 115 -22.35 65.28 23.52
C ALA A 115 -22.59 65.05 25.02
N SER A 116 -21.54 65.12 25.85
CA SER A 116 -21.31 66.23 26.80
C SER A 116 -20.22 65.93 27.85
N SER A 117 -19.20 66.79 27.84
CA SER A 117 -18.48 67.37 29.00
C SER A 117 -17.83 66.46 30.07
N HIS A 118 -16.51 66.33 30.07
CA HIS A 118 -15.60 67.09 30.97
C HIS A 118 -14.14 66.63 30.79
N ALA A 119 -13.25 67.61 30.73
CA ALA A 119 -11.82 67.46 30.50
C ALA A 119 -11.04 67.06 31.77
N ARG A 120 -10.02 66.19 31.61
CA ARG A 120 -8.61 66.40 32.02
C ARG A 120 -7.84 65.07 32.02
N MET A 121 -6.81 64.95 31.19
CA MET A 121 -5.45 64.55 31.58
C MET A 121 -4.58 64.56 30.32
N SER A 122 -3.88 65.68 30.15
CA SER A 122 -2.79 65.87 29.21
C SER A 122 -1.47 65.36 29.82
N HIS A 123 -0.55 65.00 28.92
CA HIS A 123 0.87 64.67 29.10
C HIS A 123 1.22 63.18 29.23
N TRP A 124 2.33 62.82 28.57
CA TRP A 124 2.91 61.49 28.32
C TRP A 124 2.48 60.78 27.02
N LEU A 125 2.74 61.39 25.86
CA LEU A 125 2.69 60.65 24.59
C LEU A 125 3.63 61.13 23.46
N PRO A 126 4.86 61.57 23.76
CA PRO A 126 5.91 61.45 22.73
C PRO A 126 7.29 60.94 23.24
N TYR A 127 7.35 60.01 24.20
CA TYR A 127 8.63 59.42 24.64
C TYR A 127 8.74 57.88 24.57
N ILE A 128 7.69 57.17 24.10
CA ILE A 128 7.66 55.70 24.01
C ILE A 128 7.74 55.18 22.56
N LYS A 129 7.87 56.07 21.56
CA LYS A 129 7.95 55.68 20.13
C LYS A 129 9.34 55.76 19.49
N GLN A 130 10.40 56.10 20.23
CA GLN A 130 11.77 56.15 19.68
C GLN A 130 12.77 55.15 20.30
N THR A 131 12.47 54.56 21.45
CA THR A 131 13.36 53.57 22.11
C THR A 131 13.09 52.13 21.66
N THR A 132 11.88 51.79 21.23
CA THR A 132 11.53 50.45 20.73
C THR A 132 12.00 50.22 19.28
N ALA A 133 12.06 51.28 18.45
CA ALA A 133 12.53 51.18 17.07
C ALA A 133 14.05 50.98 16.95
N ARG A 134 14.85 51.47 17.92
CA ARG A 134 16.33 51.31 17.91
C ARG A 134 16.81 49.96 18.43
N LEU A 135 16.07 49.31 19.35
CA LEU A 135 16.38 47.94 19.78
C LEU A 135 16.07 46.91 18.68
N LEU A 136 14.95 47.08 17.97
CA LEU A 136 14.56 46.21 16.86
C LEU A 136 15.50 46.32 15.65
N TRP A 137 16.14 47.49 15.44
CA TRP A 137 17.08 47.69 14.34
C TRP A 137 18.51 47.21 14.65
N CYS A 138 18.94 47.21 15.92
CA CYS A 138 20.22 46.61 16.32
C CYS A 138 20.17 45.07 16.31
N LEU A 139 19.03 44.46 16.66
CA LEU A 139 18.85 43.01 16.63
C LEU A 139 18.77 42.44 15.20
N PHE A 140 18.42 43.25 14.20
CA PHE A 140 18.35 42.81 12.80
C PHE A 140 19.70 42.89 12.05
N ARG A 141 20.73 43.53 12.63
CA ARG A 141 22.00 43.82 11.95
C ARG A 141 23.23 43.12 12.53
N GLN A 142 23.09 42.36 13.61
CA GLN A 142 24.12 41.45 14.08
C GLN A 142 23.71 40.02 13.72
N GLN A 143 24.29 39.48 12.63
CA GLN A 143 24.21 38.08 12.21
C GLN A 143 24.77 37.14 13.29
N ILE A 144 24.05 36.98 14.40
CA ILE A 144 24.33 35.99 15.44
C ILE A 144 23.01 35.24 15.71
N TRP A 145 22.53 34.55 14.68
CA TRP A 145 21.59 33.45 14.84
C TRP A 145 22.14 32.24 14.08
N PRO A 146 23.08 31.50 14.67
CA PRO A 146 23.01 30.05 14.61
C PRO A 146 22.66 29.55 16.02
N ALA A 147 21.91 28.45 16.07
CA ALA A 147 21.56 27.70 17.27
C ALA A 147 20.49 28.34 18.19
N LEU A 148 19.22 28.21 17.77
CA LEU A 148 18.11 27.77 18.64
C LEU A 148 16.84 27.54 17.82
N VAL A 149 16.96 26.82 16.70
CA VAL A 149 15.87 25.92 16.33
C VAL A 149 15.98 24.79 17.33
N LEU A 150 15.25 24.89 18.44
CA LEU A 150 14.86 23.68 19.17
C LEU A 150 14.01 22.90 18.16
N GLN A 151 14.66 22.06 17.36
CA GLN A 151 14.00 20.90 16.82
C GLN A 151 13.57 20.15 18.07
N PHE A 152 12.33 20.34 18.51
CA PHE A 152 11.62 19.26 19.15
C PHE A 152 11.64 18.14 18.11
N ARG A 153 12.70 17.32 18.12
CA ARG A 153 12.59 15.94 17.68
C ARG A 153 11.47 15.41 18.56
N LEU A 154 10.26 15.37 18.02
CA LEU A 154 9.24 14.47 18.53
C LEU A 154 9.91 13.12 18.49
N VAL A 155 10.42 12.70 19.65
CA VAL A 155 10.81 11.31 19.87
C VAL A 155 9.53 10.57 19.60
N MET A 156 9.45 9.92 18.44
CA MET A 156 8.33 9.05 18.13
C MET A 156 8.31 8.02 19.25
N SER A 157 7.27 8.10 20.06
CA SER A 157 7.05 7.12 21.11
C SER A 157 6.29 5.97 20.48
N PHE A 158 6.75 4.76 20.75
CA PHE A 158 5.94 3.58 20.55
C PHE A 158 4.63 3.74 21.33
N PHE A 159 3.53 3.39 20.68
CA PHE A 159 2.21 3.34 21.29
C PHE A 159 1.95 1.91 21.73
N ASP A 160 1.93 1.66 23.03
CA ASP A 160 1.66 0.33 23.55
C ASP A 160 0.16 0.00 23.44
N VAL A 161 -0.13 -1.19 22.92
CA VAL A 161 -1.48 -1.74 22.77
C VAL A 161 -1.72 -2.69 23.95
N ASP A 162 -2.80 -2.46 24.69
CA ASP A 162 -3.25 -3.35 25.77
C ASP A 162 -4.02 -4.53 25.15
N LEU A 163 -3.31 -5.65 24.96
CA LEU A 163 -3.87 -6.88 24.41
C LEU A 163 -5.04 -7.43 25.25
N LEU A 164 -5.03 -7.24 26.57
CA LEU A 164 -6.07 -7.77 27.44
C LEU A 164 -7.35 -6.93 27.32
N ALA A 165 -7.21 -5.61 27.23
CA ALA A 165 -8.31 -4.71 26.92
C ALA A 165 -8.88 -5.02 25.53
N GLN A 166 -8.02 -5.16 24.52
CA GLN A 166 -8.39 -5.52 23.15
C GLN A 166 -9.18 -6.84 23.10
N ALA A 167 -8.73 -7.87 23.83
CA ALA A 167 -9.38 -9.16 23.86
C ALA A 167 -10.75 -9.15 24.58
N ARG A 168 -10.99 -8.16 25.46
CA ARG A 168 -12.21 -8.06 26.27
C ARG A 168 -13.22 -7.06 25.71
N ASP A 169 -12.79 -6.16 24.85
CA ASP A 169 -13.63 -5.11 24.28
C ASP A 169 -13.35 -4.94 22.77
N ALA A 170 -14.30 -5.39 21.93
CA ALA A 170 -14.20 -5.26 20.49
C ALA A 170 -14.16 -3.79 20.02
N SER A 171 -14.57 -2.83 20.85
CA SER A 171 -14.48 -1.39 20.57
C SER A 171 -13.14 -0.78 20.97
N TYR A 172 -12.26 -1.52 21.66
CA TYR A 172 -10.97 -1.03 22.15
C TYR A 172 -10.13 -0.42 21.03
N PHE A 173 -10.07 -1.07 19.86
CA PHE A 173 -9.32 -0.54 18.72
C PHE A 173 -9.83 0.83 18.25
N ALA A 174 -11.16 1.03 18.23
CA ALA A 174 -11.74 2.34 17.94
C ALA A 174 -11.46 3.36 19.06
N SER A 175 -11.18 2.87 20.26
CA SER A 175 -10.84 3.68 21.44
C SER A 175 -9.36 4.04 21.55
N LEU A 176 -8.47 3.39 20.79
CA LEU A 176 -7.06 3.78 20.62
C LEU A 176 -7.01 5.16 19.94
N ALA A 177 -7.27 6.22 20.72
CA ALA A 177 -7.41 7.62 20.34
C ALA A 177 -8.09 7.84 18.96
N ALA A 178 -9.42 7.95 18.94
CA ALA A 178 -10.24 8.19 17.75
C ALA A 178 -9.85 9.38 16.80
N THR A 179 -8.77 10.15 16.98
CA THR A 179 -8.39 11.24 16.03
C THR A 179 -6.94 11.79 16.15
N SER A 180 -5.90 10.97 16.17
CA SER A 180 -4.56 11.47 15.76
C SER A 180 -3.88 10.65 14.67
N ILE A 181 -4.52 9.56 14.23
CA ILE A 181 -4.11 8.79 13.05
C ILE A 181 -5.16 8.81 11.93
N ASN A 182 -6.03 9.83 11.94
CA ASN A 182 -7.04 10.06 10.90
C ASN A 182 -6.46 10.83 9.69
N THR A 183 -5.18 11.16 9.76
CA THR A 183 -4.37 11.72 8.68
C THR A 183 -3.31 10.69 8.36
N THR A 184 -3.05 10.46 7.08
CA THR A 184 -1.92 9.65 6.64
C THR A 184 -0.66 10.05 7.41
N GLY A 185 -0.04 9.08 8.07
CA GLY A 185 1.05 9.35 9.00
C GLY A 185 1.57 8.06 9.63
N ILE A 186 2.83 8.07 10.06
CA ILE A 186 3.52 6.87 10.55
C ILE A 186 3.52 6.80 12.08
N SER A 187 3.06 5.67 12.61
CA SER A 187 3.01 5.36 14.05
C SER A 187 3.56 3.97 14.31
N LEU A 188 4.25 3.78 15.44
CA LEU A 188 4.81 2.49 15.85
C LEU A 188 3.94 1.87 16.94
N LEU A 189 3.04 0.96 16.57
CA LEU A 189 2.13 0.30 17.50
C LEU A 189 2.79 -0.95 18.09
N SER A 190 3.04 -0.95 19.39
CA SER A 190 3.72 -2.01 20.13
C SER A 190 2.68 -2.90 20.81
N TYR A 191 2.44 -4.10 20.27
CA TYR A 191 1.54 -5.09 20.86
C TYR A 191 2.26 -5.93 21.92
N THR A 192 3.58 -6.00 21.83
CA THR A 192 4.46 -6.69 22.78
C THR A 192 5.71 -5.85 23.04
N PRO A 193 6.29 -5.90 24.25
CA PRO A 193 7.54 -5.19 24.55
C PRO A 193 8.71 -5.54 23.59
N SER A 194 8.74 -6.78 23.08
CA SER A 194 9.74 -7.24 22.12
C SER A 194 9.76 -6.44 20.81
N PHE A 195 8.65 -5.83 20.41
CA PHE A 195 8.61 -5.00 19.19
C PHE A 195 9.55 -3.80 19.27
N ARG A 196 9.73 -3.23 20.46
CA ARG A 196 10.69 -2.15 20.71
C ARG A 196 12.13 -2.62 20.54
N THR A 197 12.42 -3.88 20.85
CA THR A 197 13.75 -4.48 20.58
C THR A 197 13.94 -4.75 19.09
N VAL A 198 12.90 -5.19 18.39
CA VAL A 198 12.91 -5.44 16.95
C VAL A 198 13.19 -4.15 16.17
N LEU A 199 12.49 -3.06 16.47
CA LEU A 199 12.75 -1.77 15.82
C LEU A 199 13.93 -1.02 16.43
N GLY A 200 14.16 -1.13 17.73
CA GLY A 200 15.09 -0.30 18.50
C GLY A 200 14.41 0.91 19.12
N GLU A 201 14.76 1.22 20.36
CA GLU A 201 14.20 2.36 21.12
C GLU A 201 14.48 3.73 20.47
N ASN A 202 15.53 3.81 19.64
CA ASN A 202 15.90 5.03 18.91
C ASN A 202 15.37 5.04 17.46
N ALA A 203 14.45 4.13 17.12
CA ALA A 203 13.84 4.11 15.80
C ALA A 203 13.11 5.44 15.53
N THR A 204 13.32 5.98 14.33
CA THR A 204 12.65 7.19 13.87
C THR A 204 11.91 6.89 12.60
N ALA A 205 10.71 7.43 12.43
CA ALA A 205 9.95 7.20 11.21
C ALA A 205 9.43 8.51 10.60
N ARG A 206 9.31 8.54 9.28
CA ARG A 206 8.82 9.71 8.56
C ARG A 206 8.35 9.35 7.15
N GLN A 207 7.50 10.20 6.60
CA GLN A 207 7.27 10.23 5.16
C GLN A 207 8.55 10.75 4.47
N VAL A 208 8.89 10.14 3.34
CA VAL A 208 10.03 10.55 2.50
C VAL A 208 9.52 11.28 1.27
N LEU A 209 8.56 10.70 0.56
CA LEU A 209 8.03 11.22 -0.70
C LEU A 209 6.51 11.11 -0.76
N ASP A 210 5.89 12.02 -1.51
CA ASP A 210 4.49 12.00 -1.92
C ASP A 210 4.45 12.49 -3.37
N LEU A 211 4.23 11.58 -4.29
CA LEU A 211 4.33 11.82 -5.73
C LEU A 211 2.94 11.86 -6.36
N PRO A 212 2.75 12.57 -7.48
CA PRO A 212 1.45 12.64 -8.16
C PRO A 212 1.10 11.38 -8.96
N TRP A 213 1.87 10.29 -8.82
CA TRP A 213 1.73 9.02 -9.52
C TRP A 213 2.18 7.87 -8.60
N GLN A 214 1.73 6.64 -8.89
CA GLN A 214 1.93 5.46 -8.03
C GLN A 214 3.34 4.85 -8.19
N ALA A 215 4.36 5.54 -7.68
CA ALA A 215 5.76 5.17 -7.85
C ALA A 215 6.22 3.99 -6.98
N PHE A 216 5.52 3.71 -5.89
CA PHE A 216 5.95 2.80 -4.83
C PHE A 216 4.88 1.71 -4.65
N HIS A 217 4.84 0.74 -5.55
CA HIS A 217 3.86 -0.34 -5.47
C HIS A 217 4.48 -1.59 -4.86
N GLU A 218 5.46 -2.18 -5.54
CA GLU A 218 5.83 -3.58 -5.36
C GLU A 218 7.33 -3.85 -5.52
N GLY A 219 7.75 -5.10 -5.28
CA GLY A 219 9.04 -5.64 -5.75
C GLY A 219 10.29 -4.89 -5.30
N GLY A 220 10.32 -4.42 -4.05
CA GLY A 220 11.43 -3.65 -3.49
C GLY A 220 12.74 -4.43 -3.39
N ILE A 221 13.72 -4.11 -4.25
CA ILE A 221 15.03 -4.77 -4.31
C ILE A 221 16.14 -3.80 -3.96
N TYR A 222 16.94 -4.14 -2.95
CA TYR A 222 18.15 -3.39 -2.61
C TYR A 222 19.34 -3.81 -3.46
N ASN A 223 19.87 -2.87 -4.23
CA ASN A 223 21.10 -3.04 -5.00
C ASN A 223 22.25 -2.30 -4.31
N GLN A 224 23.20 -3.04 -3.76
CA GLN A 224 24.35 -2.46 -3.06
C GLN A 224 25.30 -1.71 -4.03
N LYS A 225 25.37 -2.13 -5.30
CA LYS A 225 26.37 -1.60 -6.23
C LYS A 225 26.20 -0.10 -6.47
N ASP A 226 24.97 0.39 -6.48
CA ASP A 226 24.61 1.80 -6.65
C ASP A 226 23.84 2.36 -5.44
N ASP A 227 23.89 1.66 -4.31
CA ASP A 227 23.19 1.97 -3.05
C ASP A 227 21.75 2.47 -3.27
N SER A 228 20.98 1.73 -4.08
CA SER A 228 19.65 2.13 -4.50
C SER A 228 18.61 1.04 -4.25
N LEU A 229 17.37 1.46 -4.01
CA LEU A 229 16.19 0.61 -4.04
C LEU A 229 15.51 0.68 -5.40
N TYR A 230 15.20 -0.49 -5.97
CA TYR A 230 14.45 -0.66 -7.20
C TYR A 230 13.06 -1.15 -6.84
N ILE A 231 12.02 -0.44 -7.28
CA ILE A 231 10.64 -0.63 -6.84
C ILE A 231 9.77 -0.61 -8.11
N SER A 232 8.88 -1.58 -8.29
CA SER A 232 7.91 -1.49 -9.38
C SER A 232 6.84 -0.45 -9.02
N SER A 233 6.49 0.36 -10.02
CA SER A 233 5.36 1.28 -9.91
C SER A 233 4.04 0.53 -10.12
N ASN A 234 2.92 1.22 -9.94
CA ASN A 234 1.63 0.71 -10.43
C ASN A 234 1.21 1.45 -11.72
N ALA A 235 0.20 0.90 -12.40
CA ALA A 235 -0.45 1.57 -13.51
C ALA A 235 -1.35 2.71 -13.00
N ASP A 236 -1.02 3.96 -13.34
CA ASP A 236 -1.84 5.14 -12.99
C ASP A 236 -2.94 5.38 -14.05
N GLY A 237 -3.77 4.36 -14.26
CA GLY A 237 -4.92 4.38 -15.18
C GLY A 237 -4.79 3.46 -16.41
N PRO A 238 -5.85 3.37 -17.23
CA PRO A 238 -5.90 2.46 -18.37
C PRO A 238 -4.78 2.74 -19.40
N GLY A 239 -4.01 1.72 -19.74
CA GLY A 239 -2.89 1.83 -20.69
C GLY A 239 -1.65 2.52 -20.12
N ALA A 240 -1.64 2.86 -18.83
CA ALA A 240 -0.46 3.36 -18.16
C ALA A 240 0.60 2.26 -18.09
N ASN A 241 1.82 2.65 -18.40
CA ASN A 241 2.99 1.79 -18.35
C ASN A 241 3.45 1.64 -16.90
N ILE A 242 3.71 0.40 -16.48
CA ILE A 242 4.44 0.16 -15.24
C ILE A 242 5.94 0.37 -15.49
N ASN A 243 6.58 1.12 -14.59
CA ASN A 243 8.00 1.44 -14.62
C ASN A 243 8.72 0.85 -13.41
N ILE A 244 10.06 0.84 -13.45
CA ILE A 244 10.87 0.62 -12.27
C ILE A 244 11.31 1.99 -11.73
N THR A 245 10.81 2.32 -10.54
CA THR A 245 11.22 3.46 -9.72
C THR A 245 12.53 3.11 -9.04
N ILE A 246 13.52 3.99 -9.11
CA ILE A 246 14.83 3.82 -8.49
C ILE A 246 15.03 4.95 -7.51
N LEU A 247 15.14 4.59 -6.23
CA LEU A 247 15.39 5.47 -5.10
C LEU A 247 16.86 5.34 -4.70
N SER A 248 17.61 6.43 -4.83
CA SER A 248 18.96 6.55 -4.27
C SER A 248 18.89 6.60 -2.74
N LEU A 249 19.64 5.76 -2.02
CA LEU A 249 19.68 5.80 -0.56
C LEU A 249 20.64 6.86 0.00
N GLU A 250 21.47 7.45 -0.86
CA GLU A 250 22.40 8.53 -0.50
C GLU A 250 21.63 9.84 -0.27
N ASP A 251 20.77 10.22 -1.21
CA ASP A 251 20.10 11.53 -1.24
C ASP A 251 18.56 11.46 -1.33
N LEU A 252 17.99 10.24 -1.38
CA LEU A 252 16.55 9.97 -1.50
C LEU A 252 15.94 10.53 -2.79
N SER A 253 16.77 10.79 -3.81
CA SER A 253 16.29 11.15 -5.14
C SER A 253 15.66 9.95 -5.83
N VAL A 254 14.64 10.21 -6.65
CA VAL A 254 13.92 9.20 -7.41
C VAL A 254 14.04 9.45 -8.90
N ARG A 255 14.29 8.39 -9.66
CA ARG A 255 14.18 8.35 -11.12
C ARG A 255 13.38 7.13 -11.54
N SER A 256 12.81 7.17 -12.75
CA SER A 256 12.11 6.02 -13.33
C SER A 256 12.86 5.48 -14.54
N THR A 257 12.80 4.17 -14.74
CA THR A 257 13.36 3.50 -15.91
C THR A 257 12.44 2.38 -16.38
N ARG A 258 12.72 1.86 -17.58
CA ARG A 258 12.16 0.61 -18.09
C ARG A 258 13.28 -0.25 -18.62
N PHE A 259 13.22 -1.54 -18.31
CA PHE A 259 14.17 -2.50 -18.82
C PHE A 259 13.64 -3.15 -20.10
N PRO A 260 14.52 -3.54 -21.04
CA PRO A 260 14.11 -4.24 -22.24
C PRO A 260 13.25 -5.47 -21.89
N ARG A 261 12.19 -5.74 -22.67
CA ARG A 261 11.28 -6.89 -22.50
C ARG A 261 10.50 -6.98 -21.18
N LEU A 262 10.74 -6.11 -20.21
CA LEU A 262 9.95 -6.02 -18.97
C LEU A 262 8.73 -5.15 -19.22
N ARG A 263 7.53 -5.74 -19.19
CA ARG A 263 6.26 -5.09 -19.56
C ARG A 263 5.51 -4.57 -18.35
N ASN A 264 5.08 -5.48 -17.50
CA ASN A 264 4.27 -5.22 -16.30
C ASN A 264 4.94 -5.88 -15.08
N PRO A 265 6.10 -5.33 -14.62
CA PRO A 265 6.76 -5.84 -13.44
C PRO A 265 5.84 -5.70 -12.21
N ASN A 266 5.80 -6.74 -11.38
CA ASN A 266 5.19 -6.68 -10.05
C ASN A 266 6.28 -6.90 -8.99
N GLY A 267 6.26 -8.05 -8.31
CA GLY A 267 7.28 -8.47 -7.36
C GLY A 267 8.66 -8.73 -7.97
N GLY A 268 9.66 -8.83 -7.09
CA GLY A 268 11.04 -9.02 -7.51
C GLY A 268 12.00 -9.30 -6.36
N THR A 269 13.17 -9.83 -6.72
CA THR A 269 14.24 -10.20 -5.79
C THR A 269 15.61 -10.01 -6.43
N SER A 270 16.63 -9.84 -5.60
CA SER A 270 18.01 -9.94 -6.04
C SER A 270 18.33 -11.37 -6.52
N TYR A 271 19.22 -11.49 -7.51
CA TYR A 271 19.43 -12.75 -8.22
C TYR A 271 20.90 -13.05 -8.52
N TYR A 272 21.32 -14.25 -8.12
CA TYR A 272 22.55 -14.89 -8.57
C TYR A 272 22.24 -15.92 -9.67
N PRO A 273 22.60 -15.65 -10.93
CA PRO A 273 22.51 -16.64 -11.99
C PRO A 273 23.31 -17.91 -11.69
N PRO A 274 22.97 -19.07 -12.30
CA PRO A 274 23.78 -20.27 -12.22
C PRO A 274 25.26 -19.99 -12.51
N GLY A 275 26.14 -20.42 -11.60
CA GLY A 275 27.59 -20.22 -11.72
C GLY A 275 28.11 -18.84 -11.28
N ALA A 276 27.25 -17.92 -10.84
CA ALA A 276 27.69 -16.63 -10.31
C ALA A 276 28.47 -16.77 -8.99
N ASP A 277 29.45 -15.88 -8.78
CA ASP A 277 30.18 -15.80 -7.50
C ASP A 277 29.28 -15.16 -6.44
N LYS A 278 28.77 -15.98 -5.52
CA LYS A 278 27.90 -15.55 -4.40
C LYS A 278 28.62 -14.65 -3.38
N ARG A 279 29.94 -14.43 -3.50
CA ARG A 279 30.68 -13.48 -2.65
C ARG A 279 30.59 -12.04 -3.16
N GLN A 280 30.14 -11.84 -4.40
CA GLN A 280 29.89 -10.51 -4.95
C GLN A 280 28.43 -10.13 -4.66
N THR A 281 28.11 -8.86 -4.56
CA THR A 281 26.71 -8.39 -4.57
C THR A 281 25.99 -8.97 -5.78
N PRO A 282 24.74 -9.45 -5.66
CA PRO A 282 24.01 -9.96 -6.81
C PRO A 282 23.91 -8.86 -7.86
N PRO A 283 24.48 -9.03 -9.06
CA PRO A 283 24.52 -7.97 -10.06
C PRO A 283 23.21 -7.84 -10.83
N ARG A 284 22.30 -8.82 -10.65
CA ARG A 284 21.04 -8.94 -11.38
C ARG A 284 19.87 -9.01 -10.44
N HIS A 285 18.73 -8.58 -10.95
CA HIS A 285 17.43 -8.72 -10.33
C HIS A 285 16.63 -9.75 -11.12
N VAL A 286 15.68 -10.42 -10.49
CA VAL A 286 14.59 -11.12 -11.18
C VAL A 286 13.30 -10.43 -10.82
N TYR A 287 12.52 -10.10 -11.84
CA TYR A 287 11.15 -9.64 -11.68
C TYR A 287 10.19 -10.72 -12.15
N VAL A 288 9.04 -10.80 -11.48
CA VAL A 288 7.84 -11.33 -12.11
C VAL A 288 7.25 -10.26 -13.03
N ASP A 289 6.97 -10.63 -14.26
CA ASP A 289 6.28 -9.80 -15.22
C ASP A 289 4.93 -10.45 -15.52
N GLN A 290 3.86 -9.73 -15.20
CA GLN A 290 2.50 -10.23 -15.32
C GLN A 290 2.04 -10.35 -16.78
N GLY A 291 2.82 -9.81 -17.73
CA GLY A 291 2.49 -9.81 -19.15
C GLY A 291 1.25 -8.99 -19.45
N ASP A 292 0.71 -9.13 -20.66
CA ASP A 292 -0.52 -8.47 -21.11
C ASP A 292 -1.23 -9.34 -22.16
N PHE A 293 -2.12 -8.78 -22.97
CA PHE A 293 -2.80 -9.52 -24.04
C PHE A 293 -1.90 -9.86 -25.24
N GLU A 294 -0.74 -9.20 -25.38
CA GLU A 294 0.19 -9.36 -26.50
C GLU A 294 1.46 -10.12 -26.11
N HIS A 295 1.81 -10.10 -24.82
CA HIS A 295 3.05 -10.65 -24.29
C HIS A 295 2.76 -11.68 -23.18
N TYR A 296 3.54 -12.76 -23.16
CA TYR A 296 3.47 -13.77 -22.11
C TYR A 296 3.82 -13.19 -20.74
N ALA A 297 3.27 -13.81 -19.70
CA ALA A 297 3.79 -13.60 -18.36
C ALA A 297 5.14 -14.32 -18.24
N GLN A 298 6.04 -13.81 -17.41
CA GLN A 298 7.40 -14.32 -17.37
C GLN A 298 8.13 -14.05 -16.05
N LEU A 299 9.11 -14.89 -15.74
CA LEU A 299 10.25 -14.50 -14.91
C LEU A 299 11.33 -13.95 -15.84
N ILE A 300 11.87 -12.79 -15.49
CA ILE A 300 12.86 -12.10 -16.30
C ILE A 300 14.00 -11.60 -15.42
N ALA A 301 15.22 -12.01 -15.75
CA ALA A 301 16.43 -11.48 -15.15
C ALA A 301 16.76 -10.13 -15.79
N VAL A 302 17.19 -9.17 -14.99
CA VAL A 302 17.59 -7.83 -15.40
C VAL A 302 18.96 -7.53 -14.82
N ASP A 303 19.87 -7.01 -15.62
CA ASP A 303 21.06 -6.31 -15.12
C ASP A 303 20.76 -4.81 -15.14
N PRO A 304 20.46 -4.20 -13.97
CA PRO A 304 20.09 -2.80 -13.91
C PRO A 304 21.25 -1.86 -14.29
N ASN A 305 22.49 -2.32 -14.16
CA ASN A 305 23.69 -1.52 -14.43
C ASN A 305 24.07 -1.55 -15.91
N ALA A 306 23.86 -2.69 -16.58
CA ALA A 306 24.08 -2.83 -18.01
C ALA A 306 22.85 -2.47 -18.86
N ASN A 307 21.69 -2.25 -18.21
CA ASN A 307 20.40 -2.06 -18.86
C ASN A 307 20.05 -3.18 -19.86
N THR A 308 20.28 -4.42 -19.43
CA THR A 308 19.97 -5.62 -20.22
C THR A 308 19.01 -6.52 -19.46
N SER A 309 18.33 -7.40 -20.19
CA SER A 309 17.41 -8.38 -19.61
C SER A 309 17.50 -9.72 -20.32
N GLU A 310 17.01 -10.77 -19.66
CA GLU A 310 16.98 -12.16 -20.11
C GLU A 310 15.72 -12.85 -19.60
N VAL A 311 14.89 -13.36 -20.51
CA VAL A 311 13.70 -14.13 -20.13
C VAL A 311 14.15 -15.48 -19.60
N LEU A 312 13.72 -15.82 -18.38
CA LEU A 312 14.09 -17.06 -17.72
C LEU A 312 13.01 -18.14 -17.89
N LEU A 313 11.74 -17.75 -17.79
CA LEU A 313 10.63 -18.69 -17.75
C LEU A 313 9.34 -18.00 -18.20
N THR A 314 8.50 -18.67 -19.00
CA THR A 314 7.20 -18.13 -19.48
C THR A 314 6.01 -19.06 -19.27
N ASN A 315 6.24 -20.34 -19.04
CA ASN A 315 5.16 -21.34 -19.01
C ASN A 315 5.49 -22.53 -18.11
N PHE A 316 4.46 -23.25 -17.71
CA PHE A 316 4.55 -24.57 -17.08
C PHE A 316 3.88 -25.62 -17.97
N LEU A 317 4.66 -26.56 -18.51
CA LEU A 317 4.18 -27.62 -19.39
C LEU A 317 3.38 -27.09 -20.60
N GLY A 318 3.84 -25.98 -21.19
CA GLY A 318 3.19 -25.32 -22.33
C GLY A 318 2.03 -24.41 -21.96
N ARG A 319 1.62 -24.34 -20.68
CA ARG A 319 0.61 -23.38 -20.20
C ARG A 319 1.30 -22.11 -19.73
N ASN A 320 0.99 -21.01 -20.38
CA ASN A 320 1.46 -19.68 -19.97
C ASN A 320 1.00 -19.39 -18.53
N PHE A 321 1.88 -18.78 -17.74
CA PHE A 321 1.50 -18.34 -16.39
C PHE A 321 0.38 -17.30 -16.44
N SER A 322 -0.48 -17.32 -15.45
CA SER A 322 -1.65 -16.43 -15.40
C SER A 322 -1.19 -14.99 -15.13
N SER A 323 -0.59 -14.78 -13.96
CA SER A 323 -0.09 -13.51 -13.48
C SER A 323 0.86 -13.76 -12.30
N PRO A 324 2.14 -14.12 -12.57
CA PRO A 324 3.15 -14.25 -11.52
C PRO A 324 3.22 -12.99 -10.69
N ASN A 325 3.23 -13.12 -9.37
CA ASN A 325 3.01 -11.97 -8.48
C ASN A 325 4.24 -11.61 -7.65
N ASP A 326 4.86 -12.58 -6.98
CA ASP A 326 6.04 -12.33 -6.16
C ASP A 326 7.07 -13.47 -6.30
N VAL A 327 8.35 -13.19 -6.05
CA VAL A 327 9.47 -14.14 -6.28
C VAL A 327 10.59 -13.99 -5.26
N ARG A 328 11.17 -15.12 -4.82
CA ARG A 328 12.38 -15.18 -3.98
C ARG A 328 13.36 -16.22 -4.50
N GLN A 329 14.65 -15.90 -4.49
CA GLN A 329 15.69 -16.89 -4.71
C GLN A 329 16.00 -17.64 -3.41
N HIS A 330 15.98 -18.97 -3.45
CA HIS A 330 16.45 -19.79 -2.33
C HIS A 330 17.99 -19.67 -2.24
N PRO A 331 18.56 -19.13 -1.14
CA PRO A 331 19.97 -18.70 -1.14
C PRO A 331 20.98 -19.84 -1.27
N VAL A 332 20.62 -21.06 -0.83
CA VAL A 332 21.49 -22.24 -0.96
C VAL A 332 21.40 -22.86 -2.34
N THR A 333 20.22 -23.35 -2.76
CA THR A 333 20.04 -24.04 -4.05
C THR A 333 20.16 -23.11 -5.26
N GLY A 334 19.81 -21.82 -5.11
CA GLY A 334 19.75 -20.85 -6.20
C GLY A 334 18.46 -20.88 -7.01
N ASP A 335 17.49 -21.73 -6.62
CA ASP A 335 16.20 -21.84 -7.29
C ASP A 335 15.33 -20.61 -7.05
N LEU A 336 14.49 -20.27 -8.03
CA LEU A 336 13.50 -19.21 -7.92
C LEU A 336 12.16 -19.81 -7.48
N TRP A 337 11.63 -19.35 -6.35
CA TRP A 337 10.29 -19.70 -5.87
C TRP A 337 9.39 -18.51 -6.10
N PHE A 338 8.21 -18.72 -6.66
CA PHE A 338 7.32 -17.64 -7.05
C PHE A 338 5.85 -18.05 -6.97
N THR A 339 4.99 -17.06 -6.81
CA THR A 339 3.53 -17.24 -6.83
C THR A 339 2.96 -16.92 -8.21
N ASP A 340 1.97 -17.69 -8.64
CA ASP A 340 1.14 -17.40 -9.82
C ASP A 340 -0.32 -17.19 -9.38
N THR A 341 -0.89 -16.08 -9.83
CA THR A 341 -2.19 -15.56 -9.39
C THR A 341 -3.09 -15.25 -10.58
N ASP A 342 -4.33 -14.84 -10.28
CA ASP A 342 -5.27 -14.42 -11.32
C ASP A 342 -5.36 -12.89 -11.46
N TYR A 343 -4.48 -12.11 -10.81
CA TYR A 343 -4.63 -10.65 -10.74
C TYR A 343 -4.71 -9.99 -12.10
N GLY A 344 -3.88 -10.39 -13.07
CA GLY A 344 -3.97 -9.85 -14.42
C GLY A 344 -5.33 -10.05 -15.09
N HIS A 345 -6.01 -11.16 -14.81
CA HIS A 345 -7.36 -11.41 -15.29
C HIS A 345 -8.40 -10.58 -14.50
N ILE A 346 -8.29 -10.59 -13.17
CA ILE A 346 -9.19 -9.84 -12.28
C ILE A 346 -9.16 -8.34 -12.60
N HIS A 347 -7.98 -7.80 -12.92
CA HIS A 347 -7.77 -6.40 -13.29
C HIS A 347 -7.96 -6.13 -14.79
N GLY A 348 -8.26 -7.16 -15.59
CA GLY A 348 -8.69 -7.01 -16.98
C GLY A 348 -7.61 -6.71 -18.01
N PHE A 349 -6.34 -7.02 -17.72
CA PHE A 349 -5.22 -6.87 -18.67
C PHE A 349 -4.61 -8.21 -19.13
N ARG A 350 -5.18 -9.34 -18.68
CA ARG A 350 -4.83 -10.70 -19.11
C ARG A 350 -6.07 -11.52 -19.45
N PRO A 351 -5.93 -12.55 -20.31
CA PRO A 351 -7.01 -13.51 -20.56
C PRO A 351 -7.35 -14.32 -19.30
N GLU A 352 -8.46 -15.05 -19.36
CA GLU A 352 -8.84 -15.98 -18.30
C GLU A 352 -7.73 -17.02 -18.04
N PRO A 353 -7.37 -17.28 -16.77
CA PRO A 353 -6.39 -18.29 -16.38
C PRO A 353 -6.66 -19.66 -16.97
N THR A 354 -5.61 -20.36 -17.39
CA THR A 354 -5.70 -21.74 -17.92
C THR A 354 -5.09 -22.79 -16.98
N GLN A 355 -4.70 -22.35 -15.78
CA GLN A 355 -4.13 -23.18 -14.72
C GLN A 355 -4.50 -22.61 -13.34
N PRO A 356 -4.47 -23.44 -12.28
CA PRO A 356 -4.78 -22.98 -10.93
C PRO A 356 -3.73 -22.01 -10.38
N THR A 357 -4.14 -21.18 -9.42
CA THR A 357 -3.24 -20.36 -8.61
C THR A 357 -2.39 -21.26 -7.70
N GLN A 358 -1.07 -21.13 -7.79
CA GLN A 358 -0.13 -22.06 -7.16
C GLN A 358 1.19 -21.37 -6.84
N VAL A 359 1.98 -22.01 -5.98
CA VAL A 359 3.39 -21.64 -5.76
C VAL A 359 4.27 -22.61 -6.54
N TYR A 360 5.20 -22.04 -7.29
CA TYR A 360 6.12 -22.78 -8.15
C TYR A 360 7.56 -22.60 -7.68
N ARG A 361 8.38 -23.62 -7.95
CA ARG A 361 9.85 -23.58 -7.91
C ARG A 361 10.36 -23.75 -9.33
N PHE A 362 11.31 -22.92 -9.73
CA PHE A 362 12.05 -23.01 -10.97
C PHE A 362 13.54 -23.11 -10.69
N GLU A 363 14.19 -24.09 -11.30
CA GLU A 363 15.64 -24.32 -11.21
C GLU A 363 16.31 -23.81 -12.50
N PRO A 364 16.93 -22.62 -12.50
CA PRO A 364 17.42 -22.00 -13.74
C PRO A 364 18.52 -22.80 -14.43
N GLY A 365 19.30 -23.61 -13.69
CA GLY A 365 20.39 -24.40 -14.23
C GLY A 365 19.95 -25.60 -15.08
N THR A 366 18.75 -26.15 -14.83
CA THR A 366 18.25 -27.35 -15.52
C THR A 366 16.94 -27.10 -16.27
N GLY A 367 16.25 -26.00 -15.97
CA GLY A 367 14.94 -25.69 -16.54
C GLY A 367 13.78 -26.41 -15.84
N ILE A 368 14.03 -27.14 -14.75
CA ILE A 368 12.99 -27.87 -14.02
C ILE A 368 12.05 -26.87 -13.35
N VAL A 369 10.75 -27.01 -13.62
CA VAL A 369 9.68 -26.28 -12.95
C VAL A 369 8.82 -27.28 -12.17
N GLN A 370 8.48 -26.94 -10.94
CA GLN A 370 7.71 -27.79 -10.04
C GLN A 370 6.69 -26.97 -9.26
N VAL A 371 5.46 -27.49 -9.14
CA VAL A 371 4.49 -26.98 -8.17
C VAL A 371 4.92 -27.43 -6.78
N VAL A 372 5.08 -26.48 -5.86
CA VAL A 372 5.55 -26.73 -4.50
C VAL A 372 4.48 -26.53 -3.44
N ALA A 373 3.45 -25.70 -3.71
CA ALA A 373 2.28 -25.57 -2.86
C ALA A 373 1.02 -25.26 -3.69
N ASP A 374 -0.11 -25.81 -3.26
CA ASP A 374 -1.44 -25.64 -3.86
C ASP A 374 -2.52 -25.41 -2.79
N GLY A 375 -3.79 -25.27 -3.23
CA GLY A 375 -4.95 -25.07 -2.36
C GLY A 375 -5.04 -23.70 -1.69
N LEU A 376 -4.21 -22.74 -2.11
CA LEU A 376 -4.30 -21.32 -1.77
C LEU A 376 -5.31 -20.66 -2.72
N VAL A 377 -5.99 -19.61 -2.29
CA VAL A 377 -6.98 -18.93 -3.15
C VAL A 377 -6.27 -17.94 -4.08
N GLN A 378 -5.49 -17.01 -3.53
CA GLN A 378 -4.59 -16.13 -4.28
C GLN A 378 -3.25 -16.05 -3.54
N PRO A 379 -2.28 -16.94 -3.85
CA PRO A 379 -0.98 -16.89 -3.22
C PRO A 379 -0.24 -15.62 -3.66
N ASN A 380 0.26 -14.81 -2.74
CA ASN A 380 0.84 -13.52 -3.08
C ASN A 380 2.33 -13.45 -2.66
N GLY A 381 2.68 -12.71 -1.62
CA GLY A 381 4.03 -12.64 -1.09
C GLY A 381 4.52 -13.98 -0.56
N LEU A 382 5.82 -14.25 -0.74
CA LEU A 382 6.48 -15.42 -0.15
C LEU A 382 7.86 -15.07 0.43
N GLU A 383 8.26 -15.80 1.45
CA GLU A 383 9.59 -15.61 2.06
C GLU A 383 10.07 -16.87 2.80
N PHE A 384 11.38 -17.08 2.79
CA PHE A 384 12.01 -18.15 3.56
C PHE A 384 12.31 -17.69 4.99
N SER A 385 12.08 -18.56 5.97
CA SER A 385 12.63 -18.34 7.31
C SER A 385 14.17 -18.27 7.25
N PRO A 386 14.83 -17.58 8.20
CA PRO A 386 16.28 -17.47 8.18
C PRO A 386 17.00 -18.82 8.20
N ASP A 387 16.45 -19.83 8.85
CA ASP A 387 17.00 -21.18 8.89
C ASP A 387 16.67 -22.03 7.65
N LEU A 388 15.92 -21.47 6.69
CA LEU A 388 15.48 -22.09 5.43
C LEU A 388 14.63 -23.36 5.63
N ARG A 389 14.02 -23.52 6.80
CA ARG A 389 13.17 -24.67 7.12
C ARG A 389 11.69 -24.40 6.89
N THR A 390 11.30 -23.13 6.83
CA THR A 390 9.91 -22.72 6.64
C THR A 390 9.80 -21.81 5.43
N LEU A 391 8.81 -22.06 4.59
CA LEU A 391 8.32 -21.13 3.59
C LEU A 391 7.05 -20.48 4.12
N TYR A 392 7.02 -19.16 4.15
CA TYR A 392 5.80 -18.38 4.39
C TYR A 392 5.20 -17.94 3.06
N VAL A 393 3.87 -17.99 2.95
CA VAL A 393 3.12 -17.53 1.78
C VAL A 393 1.86 -16.81 2.25
N SER A 394 1.61 -15.60 1.78
CA SER A 394 0.35 -14.90 2.02
C SER A 394 -0.71 -15.38 1.04
N ASP A 395 -1.95 -15.46 1.52
CA ASP A 395 -3.13 -15.75 0.72
C ASP A 395 -4.09 -14.57 0.84
N THR A 396 -4.24 -13.86 -0.27
CA THR A 396 -5.04 -12.65 -0.42
C THR A 396 -6.43 -12.93 -0.97
N GLY A 397 -6.92 -14.17 -0.87
CA GLY A 397 -8.21 -14.60 -1.41
C GLY A 397 -9.45 -13.80 -0.96
N ALA A 398 -9.34 -12.99 0.09
CA ALA A 398 -10.33 -11.98 0.47
C ALA A 398 -10.54 -10.90 -0.60
N GLN A 399 -9.53 -10.65 -1.45
CA GLN A 399 -9.54 -9.66 -2.52
C GLN A 399 -9.58 -10.35 -3.89
N LEU A 400 -10.79 -10.66 -4.38
CA LEU A 400 -11.01 -11.07 -5.78
C LEU A 400 -11.70 -9.92 -6.53
N PHE A 401 -12.70 -10.21 -7.37
CA PHE A 401 -13.57 -9.20 -7.97
C PHE A 401 -14.32 -8.34 -6.95
N GLU A 402 -14.63 -8.92 -5.78
CA GLU A 402 -15.23 -8.24 -4.64
C GLU A 402 -14.51 -8.66 -3.36
N TYR A 403 -14.42 -7.72 -2.42
CA TYR A 403 -13.86 -7.99 -1.11
C TYR A 403 -14.80 -8.88 -0.29
N ASN A 404 -14.25 -9.94 0.31
CA ASN A 404 -14.99 -10.85 1.18
C ASN A 404 -14.12 -11.28 2.38
N SER A 405 -14.45 -10.75 3.56
CA SER A 405 -13.74 -11.04 4.82
C SER A 405 -13.88 -12.48 5.34
N THR A 406 -14.72 -13.31 4.71
CA THR A 406 -14.83 -14.75 5.04
C THR A 406 -13.86 -15.62 4.24
N ARG A 407 -13.12 -15.02 3.30
CA ARG A 407 -12.06 -15.66 2.50
C ARG A 407 -10.67 -15.35 3.09
N PRO A 408 -9.60 -16.03 2.62
CA PRO A 408 -8.28 -15.87 3.20
C PRO A 408 -7.77 -14.42 3.19
N SER A 409 -7.42 -13.95 4.37
CA SER A 409 -6.52 -12.81 4.62
C SER A 409 -5.42 -13.32 5.55
N THR A 410 -4.69 -14.33 5.07
CA THR A 410 -4.01 -15.29 5.93
C THR A 410 -2.61 -15.57 5.44
N ILE A 411 -1.67 -15.68 6.37
CA ILE A 411 -0.30 -16.12 6.10
C ILE A 411 -0.24 -17.60 6.48
N TYR A 412 0.19 -18.43 5.53
CA TYR A 412 0.44 -19.85 5.74
C TYR A 412 1.93 -20.12 5.85
N ALA A 413 2.29 -21.12 6.65
CA ALA A 413 3.63 -21.66 6.73
C ALA A 413 3.66 -23.10 6.18
N PHE A 414 4.78 -23.45 5.56
CA PHE A 414 5.07 -24.77 5.03
C PHE A 414 6.47 -25.21 5.45
N ASP A 415 6.63 -26.49 5.75
CA ASP A 415 7.96 -27.06 6.00
C ASP A 415 8.68 -27.31 4.68
N ILE A 416 9.94 -26.89 4.61
CA ILE A 416 10.80 -27.09 3.45
C ILE A 416 11.54 -28.42 3.60
N VAL A 417 11.32 -29.32 2.63
CA VAL A 417 11.93 -30.64 2.59
C VAL A 417 12.96 -30.68 1.47
N ALA A 418 14.19 -31.03 1.82
CA ALA A 418 15.34 -31.13 0.92
C ALA A 418 15.61 -29.87 0.07
N GLY A 419 15.17 -28.68 0.54
CA GLY A 419 15.32 -27.41 -0.19
C GLY A 419 14.49 -27.30 -1.48
N GLN A 420 13.59 -28.25 -1.75
CA GLN A 420 12.93 -28.38 -3.06
C GLN A 420 11.41 -28.51 -2.97
N ARG A 421 10.86 -28.92 -1.82
CA ARG A 421 9.42 -29.14 -1.63
C ARG A 421 8.89 -28.38 -0.43
N ALA A 422 7.67 -27.87 -0.52
CA ALA A 422 6.92 -27.35 0.61
C ALA A 422 5.85 -28.39 1.04
N THR A 423 5.72 -28.62 2.34
CA THR A 423 4.81 -29.61 2.92
C THR A 423 4.19 -29.08 4.23
N ASN A 424 3.28 -29.83 4.86
CA ASN A 424 2.73 -29.48 6.19
C ASN A 424 2.18 -28.06 6.29
N ARG A 425 1.33 -27.68 5.33
CA ARG A 425 0.63 -26.39 5.35
C ARG A 425 -0.07 -26.20 6.68
N ARG A 426 0.18 -25.05 7.30
CA ARG A 426 -0.48 -24.61 8.53
C ARG A 426 -0.75 -23.12 8.50
N THR A 427 -1.81 -22.70 9.15
CA THR A 427 -2.02 -21.27 9.41
C THR A 427 -0.90 -20.78 10.31
N PHE A 428 -0.25 -19.70 9.90
CA PHE A 428 0.76 -19.02 10.70
C PHE A 428 0.16 -17.80 11.39
N ALA A 429 -0.46 -16.91 10.61
CA ALA A 429 -1.07 -15.68 11.11
C ALA A 429 -2.25 -15.25 10.24
N TYR A 430 -3.10 -14.37 10.79
CA TYR A 430 -4.20 -13.72 10.09
C TYR A 430 -3.98 -12.20 10.16
N ALA A 431 -4.13 -11.50 9.03
CA ALA A 431 -4.02 -10.05 9.00
C ALA A 431 -5.35 -9.44 9.46
N ASP A 432 -5.32 -8.68 10.54
CA ASP A 432 -6.51 -8.06 11.13
C ASP A 432 -7.00 -6.84 10.32
N ALA A 433 -6.13 -6.23 9.51
CA ALA A 433 -6.43 -5.10 8.65
C ALA A 433 -6.05 -5.38 7.18
N GLY A 434 -7.04 -5.30 6.29
CA GLY A 434 -6.88 -5.54 4.85
C GLY A 434 -6.45 -6.97 4.51
N ILE A 435 -5.47 -7.10 3.62
CA ILE A 435 -4.91 -8.37 3.14
C ILE A 435 -3.39 -8.38 3.34
N PRO A 436 -2.77 -9.52 3.70
CA PRO A 436 -1.33 -9.65 3.77
C PRO A 436 -0.78 -9.78 2.35
N ASP A 437 0.12 -8.88 1.95
CA ASP A 437 0.63 -8.79 0.58
C ASP A 437 2.10 -9.25 0.55
N GLY A 438 3.04 -8.39 0.13
CA GLY A 438 4.47 -8.65 0.16
C GLY A 438 5.03 -8.88 1.56
N MET A 439 5.99 -9.82 1.68
CA MET A 439 6.57 -10.20 2.97
C MET A 439 8.08 -10.42 2.94
N HIS A 440 8.69 -10.26 4.11
CA HIS A 440 10.10 -10.51 4.38
C HIS A 440 10.30 -11.08 5.79
N CYS A 441 11.47 -11.68 6.03
CA CYS A 441 11.90 -12.15 7.34
C CYS A 441 13.10 -11.35 7.80
N ASP A 442 13.22 -11.11 9.10
CA ASP A 442 14.48 -10.65 9.69
C ASP A 442 15.36 -11.82 10.15
N THR A 443 16.62 -11.55 10.50
CA THR A 443 17.59 -12.57 10.93
C THR A 443 17.24 -13.25 12.26
N ALA A 444 16.34 -12.67 13.05
CA ALA A 444 15.82 -13.28 14.28
C ALA A 444 14.60 -14.21 14.01
N GLY A 445 14.09 -14.22 12.78
CA GLY A 445 12.98 -15.06 12.34
C GLY A 445 11.60 -14.41 12.51
N ASN A 446 11.54 -13.11 12.82
CA ASN A 446 10.26 -12.42 12.77
C ASN A 446 9.83 -12.26 11.31
N VAL A 447 8.52 -12.37 11.09
CA VAL A 447 7.90 -12.29 9.76
C VAL A 447 7.23 -10.92 9.64
N TRP A 448 7.69 -10.14 8.68
CA TRP A 448 7.23 -8.80 8.37
C TRP A 448 6.36 -8.85 7.13
N VAL A 449 5.16 -8.27 7.15
CA VAL A 449 4.22 -8.35 6.02
C VAL A 449 3.54 -7.01 5.80
N ALA A 450 3.48 -6.57 4.55
CA ALA A 450 2.69 -5.43 4.13
C ALA A 450 1.19 -5.78 4.26
N ALA A 451 0.40 -4.85 4.74
CA ALA A 451 -1.00 -5.07 5.08
C ALA A 451 -1.85 -3.80 4.85
N GLY A 452 -3.14 -3.90 5.13
CA GLY A 452 -4.13 -2.86 4.82
C GLY A 452 -3.90 -1.49 5.47
N ASP A 453 -3.12 -1.42 6.55
CA ASP A 453 -2.85 -0.21 7.33
C ASP A 453 -1.35 0.05 7.58
N GLY A 454 -0.45 -0.66 6.87
CA GLY A 454 1.00 -0.49 6.99
C GLY A 454 1.76 -1.82 6.96
N VAL A 455 2.79 -1.97 7.81
CA VAL A 455 3.58 -3.21 7.92
C VAL A 455 3.37 -3.85 9.29
N HIS A 456 3.02 -5.12 9.32
CA HIS A 456 2.80 -5.91 10.53
C HIS A 456 3.98 -6.84 10.77
N VAL A 457 4.34 -7.05 12.04
CA VAL A 457 5.49 -7.88 12.42
C VAL A 457 5.04 -8.96 13.39
N TRP A 458 5.17 -10.22 12.99
CA TRP A 458 4.89 -11.39 13.83
C TRP A 458 6.18 -12.05 14.29
N SER A 459 6.15 -12.62 15.49
CA SER A 459 7.20 -13.50 15.98
C SER A 459 7.29 -14.77 15.12
N PRO A 460 8.39 -15.56 15.21
CA PRO A 460 8.48 -16.86 14.55
C PRO A 460 7.35 -17.85 14.90
N THR A 461 6.60 -17.59 15.98
CA THR A 461 5.47 -18.40 16.45
C THR A 461 4.11 -17.87 16.00
N GLY A 462 4.05 -16.81 15.19
CA GLY A 462 2.80 -16.24 14.68
C GLY A 462 2.10 -15.27 15.65
N ILE A 463 2.80 -14.75 16.66
CA ILE A 463 2.25 -13.75 17.59
C ILE A 463 2.55 -12.36 17.04
N LEU A 464 1.53 -11.53 16.86
CA LEU A 464 1.70 -10.14 16.42
C LEU A 464 2.51 -9.36 17.45
N LEU A 465 3.72 -8.93 17.09
CA LEU A 465 4.60 -8.16 17.95
C LEU A 465 4.24 -6.68 17.91
N GLY A 466 3.96 -6.17 16.71
CA GLY A 466 3.63 -4.77 16.49
C GLY A 466 3.33 -4.43 15.04
N LYS A 467 2.98 -3.16 14.81
CA LYS A 467 2.70 -2.60 13.49
C LYS A 467 3.45 -1.28 13.29
N ILE A 468 3.99 -1.10 12.10
CA ILE A 468 4.31 0.22 11.57
C ILE A 468 3.07 0.68 10.82
N PHE A 469 2.23 1.44 11.52
CA PHE A 469 0.92 1.87 11.05
C PHE A 469 1.04 3.16 10.24
N LEU A 470 0.47 3.18 9.04
CA LEU A 470 0.45 4.32 8.12
C LEU A 470 -0.93 4.98 7.99
N GLY A 471 -1.99 4.23 8.35
CA GLY A 471 -3.38 4.61 8.05
C GLY A 471 -3.76 4.47 6.57
N GLU A 472 -2.88 3.85 5.78
CA GLU A 472 -3.08 3.51 4.37
C GLU A 472 -2.46 2.16 4.07
N THR A 473 -2.92 1.54 2.99
CA THR A 473 -2.46 0.21 2.57
C THR A 473 -1.01 0.27 2.12
N SER A 474 -0.26 -0.78 2.49
CA SER A 474 1.05 -1.05 1.94
C SER A 474 0.98 -2.37 1.20
N SER A 475 1.42 -2.38 -0.07
CA SER A 475 1.47 -3.60 -0.90
C SER A 475 2.80 -4.33 -0.74
N ASN A 476 3.90 -3.59 -0.51
CA ASN A 476 5.20 -4.17 -0.21
C ASN A 476 6.10 -3.19 0.57
N PHE A 477 7.27 -3.66 0.98
CA PHE A 477 8.29 -2.88 1.67
C PHE A 477 9.67 -3.48 1.37
N ALA A 478 10.75 -2.78 1.70
CA ALA A 478 12.11 -3.29 1.55
C ALA A 478 12.97 -2.98 2.76
N PHE A 479 13.78 -3.97 3.16
CA PHE A 479 14.89 -3.73 4.06
C PHE A 479 16.04 -3.03 3.33
N ALA A 480 16.70 -2.15 4.05
CA ALA A 480 18.02 -1.61 3.71
C ALA A 480 18.86 -1.55 5.00
N PRO A 481 20.19 -1.36 4.92
CA PRO A 481 21.03 -1.31 6.13
C PRO A 481 20.52 -0.29 7.17
N GLY A 482 20.01 -0.82 8.30
CA GLY A 482 19.46 -0.04 9.41
C GLY A 482 18.16 0.73 9.12
N LYS A 483 17.48 0.43 8.01
CA LYS A 483 16.24 1.08 7.58
C LYS A 483 15.23 0.07 7.03
N ILE A 484 13.96 0.42 7.10
CA ILE A 484 12.92 -0.19 6.26
C ILE A 484 12.24 0.92 5.46
N PHE A 485 12.01 0.69 4.19
CA PHE A 485 11.21 1.54 3.31
C PHE A 485 9.87 0.89 3.05
N ILE A 486 8.78 1.63 3.21
CA ILE A 486 7.41 1.10 3.12
C ILE A 486 6.71 1.78 1.96
N PHE A 487 6.08 0.98 1.11
CA PHE A 487 5.48 1.44 -0.13
C PHE A 487 3.97 1.54 0.03
N SER A 488 3.40 2.68 -0.34
CA SER A 488 1.96 2.94 -0.30
C SER A 488 1.50 3.69 -1.54
N ASP A 489 1.83 3.11 -2.70
CA ASP A 489 1.58 3.59 -4.06
C ASP A 489 2.17 4.98 -4.34
N TYR A 490 1.51 6.04 -3.89
CA TYR A 490 1.92 7.43 -4.10
C TYR A 490 2.99 7.88 -3.12
N ARG A 491 3.06 7.26 -1.95
CA ARG A 491 3.94 7.68 -0.86
C ARG A 491 4.99 6.64 -0.55
N LEU A 492 6.13 7.15 -0.08
CA LEU A 492 7.23 6.36 0.43
C LEU A 492 7.48 6.77 1.88
N TRP A 493 7.55 5.78 2.76
CA TRP A 493 7.86 5.98 4.17
C TRP A 493 9.17 5.30 4.51
N VAL A 494 9.82 5.77 5.57
CA VAL A 494 11.01 5.13 6.10
C VAL A 494 10.93 5.02 7.61
N VAL A 495 11.36 3.87 8.15
CA VAL A 495 11.76 3.71 9.54
C VAL A 495 13.27 3.54 9.56
N GLU A 496 13.96 4.41 10.28
CA GLU A 496 15.42 4.47 10.39
C GLU A 496 15.87 4.03 11.79
N ASN A 497 17.15 3.68 11.91
CA ASN A 497 17.75 3.12 13.14
C ASN A 497 17.15 1.78 13.57
N VAL A 498 16.63 1.03 12.60
CA VAL A 498 16.06 -0.29 12.80
C VAL A 498 17.14 -1.25 13.29
N GLN A 499 16.84 -2.03 14.34
CA GLN A 499 17.75 -3.04 14.89
C GLN A 499 17.62 -4.38 14.18
N ALA A 500 16.40 -4.77 13.81
CA ALA A 500 16.17 -5.93 12.97
C ALA A 500 16.93 -5.81 11.64
N GLN A 501 17.53 -6.91 11.23
CA GLN A 501 18.26 -7.01 9.97
C GLN A 501 17.45 -7.91 9.04
N GLY A 502 17.08 -7.41 7.86
CA GLY A 502 16.41 -8.24 6.85
C GLY A 502 17.28 -9.45 6.49
N ARG A 503 16.67 -10.64 6.38
CA ARG A 503 17.34 -11.91 6.03
C ARG A 503 18.08 -11.77 4.70
N GLU A 504 17.39 -11.31 3.66
CA GLU A 504 17.97 -11.17 2.32
C GLU A 504 19.14 -10.16 2.33
N VAL A 505 18.95 -8.98 2.94
CA VAL A 505 19.99 -7.94 3.04
C VAL A 505 21.22 -8.40 3.82
N CYS A 506 21.02 -8.96 5.03
CA CYS A 506 22.14 -9.33 5.89
C CYS A 506 22.63 -10.77 5.66
N LYS A 507 21.76 -11.77 5.81
CA LYS A 507 22.19 -13.16 5.78
C LYS A 507 22.60 -13.63 4.38
N ASP A 508 21.86 -13.22 3.36
CA ASP A 508 22.09 -13.70 2.00
C ASP A 508 23.13 -12.83 1.25
N PHE A 509 23.16 -11.52 1.50
CA PHE A 509 24.07 -10.58 0.83
C PHE A 509 25.18 -10.00 1.71
N GLY A 510 25.18 -10.28 3.02
CA GLY A 510 26.23 -9.84 3.95
C GLY A 510 26.17 -8.36 4.36
N LEU A 511 25.06 -7.67 4.14
CA LEU A 511 24.97 -6.21 4.27
C LEU A 511 24.28 -5.77 5.56
N GLY A 512 24.88 -4.78 6.23
CA GLY A 512 24.33 -4.22 7.47
C GLY A 512 24.33 -5.19 8.66
N CYS A 513 25.09 -6.30 8.58
CA CYS A 513 25.13 -7.34 9.61
C CYS A 513 25.84 -6.96 10.92
N GLU A 514 26.63 -5.88 10.91
CA GLU A 514 27.57 -5.53 11.98
C GLU A 514 26.92 -5.10 13.32
N ARG A 515 25.60 -4.88 13.36
CA ARG A 515 24.90 -4.47 14.59
C ARG A 515 24.64 -5.60 15.60
N GLN A 516 25.00 -6.84 15.30
CA GLN A 516 24.75 -8.00 16.19
C GLN A 516 25.86 -8.36 17.19
N THR A 517 26.91 -7.55 17.40
CA THR A 517 27.89 -7.85 18.47
C THR A 517 27.70 -6.98 19.73
N PRO A 518 26.86 -7.39 20.69
CA PRO A 518 27.16 -7.17 22.10
C PRO A 518 28.19 -8.23 22.54
N GLY A 519 29.45 -7.82 22.69
CA GLY A 519 30.46 -8.52 23.50
C GLY A 519 30.91 -9.91 23.04
N ARG A 520 32.17 -10.01 22.59
CA ARG A 520 32.95 -11.24 22.76
C ARG A 520 33.00 -11.61 24.25
N PRO A 521 32.86 -12.90 24.61
CA PRO A 521 33.67 -13.49 25.66
C PRO A 521 35.11 -13.69 25.18
#